data_AF-A0AAV1TA03-F1
#
_entry.id   AF-A0AAV1TA03-F1
#
_cell.length_a   1.000
_cell.length_b   1.000
_cell.length_c   1.000
_cell.angle_alpha   90.00
_cell.angle_beta   90.00
_cell.angle_gamma   90.00
#
_symmetry.space_group_name_H-M   'P 1'
#
loop_
_entity.id
_entity.type
_entity.pdbx_description
1 polymer ?
#
loop_
_entity_poly.entity_id
_entity_poly.type
_entity_poly.pdbx_seq_one_letter_code
_entity_poly.pdbx_strand_id
1 'polypeptide(L)'
;MFFDYVLNALYGSCGIDMCFSLLRRLSANELAIPDGLYISLVDLGTTIGLIERTLHIAYNMECEGYHLSSKQLYALMMRCHSDGEISEFVRTFVLLHQGVPPQTPRFEVEMYEDLISVLTQFSRKNEVPKVQELARSVGCTDLIA
;
A
#
# COMPACT_ATOMS: atom_id res chain seq x y z
N MET A 1 -18.30 -3.65 -0.85
CA MET A 1 -19.46 -3.54 -1.76
C MET A 1 -20.18 -2.20 -1.68
N PHE A 2 -20.64 -1.71 -0.51
CA PHE A 2 -21.31 -0.39 -0.43
C PHE A 2 -20.37 0.76 -0.85
N PHE A 3 -19.19 0.84 -0.23
CA PHE A 3 -18.23 1.90 -0.56
C PHE A 3 -17.68 1.79 -1.99
N ASP A 4 -17.53 0.58 -2.53
CA ASP A 4 -17.20 0.40 -3.95
C ASP A 4 -18.24 1.04 -4.84
N TYR A 5 -19.53 0.84 -4.57
CA TYR A 5 -20.61 1.47 -5.32
C TYR A 5 -20.56 3.00 -5.20
N VAL A 6 -20.40 3.52 -3.97
CA VAL A 6 -20.33 4.97 -3.70
C VAL A 6 -19.15 5.62 -4.41
N LEU A 7 -17.95 5.03 -4.29
CA LEU A 7 -16.74 5.58 -4.90
C LEU A 7 -16.78 5.48 -6.42
N ASN A 8 -17.31 4.39 -7.00
CA ASN A 8 -17.46 4.29 -8.45
C ASN A 8 -18.48 5.30 -8.99
N ALA A 9 -19.60 5.51 -8.30
CA ALA A 9 -20.58 6.52 -8.68
C ALA A 9 -20.00 7.95 -8.57
N LEU A 10 -19.27 8.23 -7.50
CA LEU A 10 -18.60 9.52 -7.28
C LEU A 10 -17.49 9.76 -8.31
N TYR A 11 -16.69 8.74 -8.61
CA TYR A 11 -15.66 8.79 -9.62
C TYR A 11 -16.24 9.05 -11.00
N GLY A 12 -17.29 8.31 -11.40
CA GLY A 12 -17.95 8.49 -12.69
C GLY A 12 -18.62 9.86 -12.86
N SER A 13 -19.01 10.50 -11.77
CA SER A 13 -19.72 11.80 -11.81
C SER A 13 -18.79 13.00 -11.65
N CYS A 14 -17.80 12.91 -10.76
CA CYS A 14 -17.02 14.05 -10.28
C CYS A 14 -15.50 13.85 -10.39
N GLY A 15 -15.05 12.68 -10.90
CA GLY A 15 -13.64 12.33 -10.98
C GLY A 15 -13.03 11.92 -9.64
N ILE A 16 -11.79 11.46 -9.72
CA ILE A 16 -11.10 10.81 -8.60
C ILE A 16 -10.75 11.76 -7.44
N ASP A 17 -10.46 13.02 -7.73
CA ASP A 17 -10.13 14.01 -6.70
C ASP A 17 -11.29 14.19 -5.70
N MET A 18 -12.53 13.96 -6.13
CA MET A 18 -13.68 13.99 -5.23
C MET A 18 -13.73 12.80 -4.28
N CYS A 19 -13.32 11.61 -4.73
CA CYS A 19 -13.18 10.42 -3.87
C CYS A 19 -12.15 10.66 -2.76
N PHE A 20 -10.99 11.23 -3.08
CA PHE A 20 -9.99 11.62 -2.07
C PHE A 20 -10.49 12.74 -1.16
N SER A 21 -11.30 13.66 -1.70
CA SER A 21 -11.86 14.77 -0.91
C SER A 21 -12.90 14.32 0.11
N LEU A 22 -13.63 13.23 -0.16
CA LEU A 22 -14.51 12.60 0.83
C LEU A 22 -13.71 12.15 2.06
N LEU A 23 -12.61 11.42 1.84
CA LEU A 23 -11.72 10.98 2.92
C LEU A 23 -11.18 12.17 3.74
N ARG A 24 -10.65 13.19 3.05
CA ARG A 24 -10.14 14.41 3.70
C ARG A 24 -11.21 15.15 4.50
N ARG A 25 -12.46 15.20 4.02
CA ARG A 25 -13.56 15.83 4.74
C ARG A 25 -13.93 15.05 6.00
N LEU A 26 -13.98 13.72 5.94
CA LEU A 26 -14.24 12.92 7.14
C LEU A 26 -13.16 13.15 8.19
N SER A 27 -11.89 13.04 7.79
CA SER A 27 -10.74 13.30 8.66
C SER A 27 -10.76 14.72 9.26
N ALA A 28 -10.98 15.75 8.44
CA ALA A 28 -10.98 17.15 8.88
C ALA A 28 -12.14 17.49 9.83
N ASN A 29 -13.21 16.70 9.84
CA ASN A 29 -14.33 16.85 10.78
C ASN A 29 -14.21 15.87 11.96
N GLU A 30 -13.05 15.23 12.15
CA GLU A 30 -12.80 14.24 13.20
C GLU A 30 -13.82 13.09 13.21
N LEU A 31 -14.36 12.77 12.03
CA LEU A 31 -15.30 11.67 11.86
C LEU A 31 -14.53 10.38 11.63
N ALA A 32 -14.98 9.30 12.28
CA ALA A 32 -14.45 7.97 12.05
C ALA A 32 -14.55 7.61 10.56
N ILE A 33 -13.41 7.22 9.97
CA ILE A 33 -13.35 6.78 8.59
C ILE A 33 -13.67 5.30 8.54
N PRO A 34 -14.71 4.87 7.81
CA PRO A 34 -15.02 3.45 7.70
C PRO A 34 -13.89 2.67 7.02
N ASP A 35 -13.55 1.50 7.54
CA ASP A 35 -12.59 0.56 6.95
C ASP A 35 -12.88 0.27 5.47
N GLY A 36 -14.15 0.06 5.14
CA GLY A 36 -14.59 -0.17 3.77
C GLY A 36 -14.33 1.01 2.84
N LEU A 37 -14.29 2.25 3.35
CA LEU A 37 -13.94 3.41 2.53
C LEU A 37 -12.44 3.40 2.19
N TYR A 38 -11.57 3.06 3.15
CA TYR A 38 -10.15 2.88 2.88
C TYR A 38 -9.90 1.78 1.85
N ILE A 39 -10.47 0.60 2.07
CA ILE A 39 -10.32 -0.56 1.18
C ILE A 39 -10.74 -0.20 -0.24
N SER A 40 -11.96 0.33 -0.42
CA SER A 40 -12.48 0.68 -1.73
C SER A 40 -11.65 1.77 -2.42
N LEU A 41 -11.08 2.72 -1.66
CA LEU A 41 -10.29 3.81 -2.23
C LEU A 41 -8.88 3.33 -2.63
N VAL A 42 -8.29 2.41 -1.85
CA VAL A 42 -7.05 1.72 -2.22
C VAL A 42 -7.24 0.92 -3.50
N ASP A 43 -8.31 0.14 -3.59
CA ASP A 43 -8.60 -0.69 -4.76
C ASP A 43 -8.85 0.16 -6.01
N LEU A 44 -9.65 1.23 -5.89
CA LEU A 44 -9.92 2.16 -6.98
C LEU A 44 -8.65 2.88 -7.44
N GLY A 45 -7.87 3.44 -6.50
CA GLY A 45 -6.63 4.17 -6.79
C GLY A 45 -5.58 3.30 -7.48
N THR A 46 -5.46 2.03 -7.04
CA THR A 46 -4.59 1.03 -7.67
C THR A 46 -5.03 0.70 -9.10
N THR A 47 -6.35 0.53 -9.29
CA THR A 47 -6.93 0.20 -10.60
C THR A 47 -6.63 1.28 -11.64
N ILE A 48 -6.87 2.55 -11.28
CA ILE A 48 -6.67 3.69 -12.19
C ILE A 48 -5.20 4.13 -12.30
N GLY A 49 -4.30 3.60 -11.46
CA GLY A 49 -2.86 3.86 -11.53
C GLY A 49 -2.39 5.13 -10.81
N LEU A 50 -3.07 5.57 -9.74
CA LEU A 50 -2.64 6.71 -8.92
C LEU A 50 -1.78 6.24 -7.74
N ILE A 51 -0.62 5.66 -8.02
CA ILE A 51 0.12 4.83 -7.05
C ILE A 51 0.59 5.61 -5.83
N GLU A 52 1.31 6.72 -6.01
CA GLU A 52 1.83 7.52 -4.88
C GLU A 52 0.71 7.94 -3.91
N ARG A 53 -0.38 8.53 -4.44
CA ARG A 53 -1.53 8.94 -3.59
C ARG A 53 -2.18 7.75 -2.90
N THR A 54 -2.23 6.61 -3.57
CA THR A 54 -2.85 5.40 -3.02
C THR A 54 -2.00 4.79 -1.91
N LEU A 55 -0.68 4.83 -2.03
CA LEU A 55 0.26 4.41 -0.97
C LEU A 55 0.09 5.24 0.30
N HIS A 56 -0.11 6.55 0.16
CA HIS A 56 -0.37 7.43 1.31
C HIS A 56 -1.68 7.04 2.05
N ILE A 57 -2.72 6.67 1.30
CA ILE A 57 -3.96 6.16 1.90
C ILE A 57 -3.72 4.84 2.62
N ALA A 58 -3.03 3.91 1.96
CA ALA A 58 -2.73 2.60 2.52
C ALA A 58 -1.93 2.71 3.83
N TYR A 59 -1.01 3.67 3.90
CA TYR A 59 -0.29 3.97 5.13
C TYR A 59 -1.20 4.58 6.22
N ASN A 60 -2.04 5.56 5.87
CA ASN A 60 -2.97 6.18 6.83
C ASN A 60 -3.98 5.17 7.39
N MET A 61 -4.47 4.27 6.55
CA MET A 61 -5.35 3.16 6.94
C MET A 61 -4.72 2.35 8.09
N GLU A 62 -3.44 2.01 7.98
CA GLU A 62 -2.69 1.27 9.01
C GLU A 62 -2.40 2.12 10.24
N CYS A 63 -2.11 3.41 10.09
CA CYS A 63 -1.98 4.33 11.22
C CYS A 63 -3.27 4.47 12.04
N GLU A 64 -4.43 4.35 11.40
CA GLU A 64 -5.75 4.37 12.07
C GLU A 64 -6.17 3.00 12.63
N GLY A 65 -5.31 1.97 12.51
CA GLY A 65 -5.51 0.65 13.10
C GLY A 65 -6.24 -0.35 12.20
N TYR A 66 -6.45 -0.03 10.91
CA TYR A 66 -7.02 -0.93 9.92
C TYR A 66 -5.92 -1.68 9.15
N HIS A 67 -6.15 -2.93 8.78
CA HIS A 67 -5.11 -3.75 8.15
C HIS A 67 -5.16 -3.72 6.61
N LEU A 68 -4.05 -3.33 6.01
CA LEU A 68 -3.80 -3.44 4.59
C LEU A 68 -3.45 -4.90 4.26
N SER A 69 -4.17 -5.50 3.32
CA SER A 69 -3.90 -6.89 2.94
C SER A 69 -2.65 -7.04 2.06
N SER A 70 -1.96 -8.20 2.15
CA SER A 70 -0.88 -8.58 1.23
C SER A 70 -1.29 -8.44 -0.23
N LYS A 71 -2.53 -8.83 -0.57
CA LYS A 71 -3.06 -8.73 -1.93
C LYS A 71 -3.15 -7.28 -2.43
N GLN A 72 -3.61 -6.35 -1.60
CA GLN A 72 -3.72 -4.94 -1.97
C GLN A 72 -2.35 -4.30 -2.15
N LEU A 73 -1.43 -4.57 -1.22
CA LEU A 73 -0.08 -4.05 -1.31
C LEU A 73 0.69 -4.67 -2.49
N TYR A 74 0.45 -5.95 -2.81
CA TYR A 74 1.00 -6.60 -4.00
C TYR A 74 0.48 -5.95 -5.29
N ALA A 75 -0.83 -5.69 -5.36
CA ALA A 75 -1.41 -5.02 -6.52
C ALA A 75 -0.83 -3.62 -6.72
N LEU A 76 -0.57 -2.86 -5.64
CA LEU A 76 0.12 -1.57 -5.71
C LEU A 76 1.55 -1.69 -6.25
N MET A 77 2.31 -2.67 -5.78
CA MET A 77 3.68 -2.94 -6.24
C MET A 77 3.71 -3.20 -7.74
N MET A 78 2.84 -4.09 -8.23
CA MET A 78 2.80 -4.48 -9.64
C MET A 78 2.32 -3.36 -10.57
N ARG A 79 1.75 -2.29 -10.03
CA ARG A 79 1.30 -1.11 -10.77
C ARG A 79 2.30 0.05 -10.75
N CYS A 80 3.43 -0.10 -10.06
CA CYS A 80 4.53 0.86 -10.14
C CYS A 80 5.14 0.82 -11.55
N HIS A 81 5.22 1.99 -12.21
CA HIS A 81 5.74 2.12 -13.57
C HIS A 81 6.87 3.17 -13.68
N SER A 82 7.18 3.86 -12.59
CA SER A 82 8.23 4.87 -12.53
C SER A 82 9.13 4.71 -11.30
N ASP A 83 10.31 5.32 -11.42
CA ASP A 83 11.30 5.41 -10.34
C ASP A 83 10.77 6.10 -9.09
N GLY A 84 9.88 7.08 -9.26
CA GLY A 84 9.22 7.77 -8.14
C GLY A 84 8.27 6.84 -7.40
N GLU A 85 7.39 6.16 -8.12
CA GLU A 85 6.39 5.25 -7.55
C GLU A 85 7.05 4.08 -6.79
N ILE A 86 8.07 3.44 -7.37
CA ILE A 86 8.76 2.35 -6.68
C ILE A 86 9.53 2.84 -5.44
N SER A 87 10.08 4.06 -5.48
CA SER A 87 10.74 4.65 -4.31
C SER A 87 9.74 4.92 -3.18
N GLU A 88 8.56 5.46 -3.52
CA GLU A 88 7.50 5.69 -2.55
C GLU A 88 6.90 4.38 -2.04
N PHE A 89 6.81 3.36 -2.90
CA PHE A 89 6.41 2.02 -2.50
C PHE A 89 7.37 1.44 -1.45
N VAL A 90 8.67 1.44 -1.70
CA VAL A 90 9.67 0.93 -0.74
C VAL A 90 9.62 1.71 0.57
N ARG A 91 9.51 3.03 0.49
CA ARG A 91 9.37 3.88 1.67
C ARG A 91 8.14 3.48 2.50
N THR A 92 6.99 3.35 1.86
CA THR A 92 5.74 2.95 2.50
C THR A 92 5.86 1.56 3.10
N PHE A 93 6.42 0.61 2.34
CA PHE A 93 6.68 -0.76 2.79
C PHE A 93 7.52 -0.78 4.07
N VAL A 94 8.62 -0.03 4.12
CA VAL A 94 9.46 0.07 5.32
C VAL A 94 8.71 0.70 6.49
N LEU A 95 7.94 1.75 6.25
CA LEU A 95 7.12 2.39 7.29
C LEU A 95 6.08 1.42 7.87
N LEU A 96 5.49 0.57 7.03
CA LEU A 96 4.60 -0.51 7.43
C LEU A 96 5.32 -1.63 8.20
N HIS A 97 6.64 -1.60 8.39
CA HIS A 97 7.33 -2.53 9.28
C HIS A 97 7.82 -1.87 10.56
N GLN A 98 7.62 -0.57 10.72
CA GLN A 98 7.97 0.13 11.95
C GLN A 98 6.98 -0.18 13.07
N GLY A 99 7.48 -0.15 14.30
CA GLY A 99 6.70 -0.42 15.51
C GLY A 99 7.05 -1.77 16.12
N VAL A 100 6.12 -2.33 16.90
CA VAL A 100 6.30 -3.63 17.54
C VAL A 100 6.13 -4.73 16.49
N PRO A 101 7.13 -5.61 16.30
CA PRO A 101 7.02 -6.70 15.33
C PRO A 101 5.85 -7.64 15.67
N PRO A 102 4.98 -7.96 14.70
CA PRO A 102 3.93 -8.95 14.92
C PRO A 102 4.51 -10.35 15.14
N GLN A 103 3.78 -11.21 15.87
CA GLN A 103 4.18 -12.61 16.09
C GLN A 103 4.15 -13.45 14.80
N THR A 104 3.31 -13.04 13.85
CA THR A 104 3.22 -13.61 12.50
C THR A 104 3.76 -12.59 11.49
N PRO A 105 4.29 -13.03 10.34
CA PRO A 105 4.66 -12.12 9.26
C PRO A 105 3.53 -11.15 8.93
N ARG A 106 3.86 -9.86 8.76
CA ARG A 106 2.86 -8.83 8.42
C ARG A 106 2.29 -9.06 7.02
N PHE A 107 3.15 -9.46 6.10
CA PHE A 107 2.79 -9.82 4.73
C PHE A 107 3.28 -11.22 4.39
N GLU A 108 2.70 -11.79 3.34
CA GLU A 108 3.10 -13.07 2.77
C GLU A 108 4.57 -13.02 2.31
N VAL A 109 5.29 -14.14 2.41
CA VAL A 109 6.73 -14.19 2.14
C VAL A 109 7.02 -13.82 0.68
N GLU A 110 6.16 -14.30 -0.22
CA GLU A 110 6.17 -14.07 -1.66
C GLU A 110 6.24 -12.58 -2.00
N MET A 111 5.63 -11.71 -1.18
CA MET A 111 5.69 -10.26 -1.38
C MET A 111 7.11 -9.70 -1.28
N TYR A 112 7.95 -10.23 -0.38
CA TYR A 112 9.33 -9.76 -0.23
C TYR A 112 10.17 -10.22 -1.42
N GLU A 113 9.97 -11.44 -1.90
CA GLU A 113 10.68 -11.99 -3.06
C GLU A 113 10.32 -11.23 -4.34
N ASP A 114 9.03 -10.96 -4.53
CA ASP A 114 8.53 -10.20 -5.67
C ASP A 114 9.02 -8.75 -5.62
N LEU A 115 9.06 -8.13 -4.43
CA LEU A 115 9.62 -6.78 -4.29
C LEU A 115 11.11 -6.73 -4.66
N ILE A 116 11.91 -7.70 -4.22
CA ILE A 116 13.34 -7.79 -4.60
C ILE A 116 13.48 -7.92 -6.12
N SER A 117 12.62 -8.73 -6.75
CA SER A 117 12.59 -8.91 -8.20
C SER A 117 12.24 -7.61 -8.92
N VAL A 118 11.21 -6.88 -8.47
CA VAL A 118 10.82 -5.57 -9.00
C VAL A 118 11.95 -4.55 -8.83
N LEU A 119 12.59 -4.47 -7.66
CA LEU A 119 13.72 -3.57 -7.44
C LEU A 119 14.88 -3.84 -8.39
N THR A 120 15.11 -5.11 -8.71
CA THR A 120 16.14 -5.49 -9.69
C THR A 120 15.77 -5.01 -11.10
N GLN A 121 14.50 -5.09 -11.49
CA GLN A 121 14.01 -4.57 -12.79
C GLN A 121 14.17 -3.04 -12.90
N PHE A 122 13.90 -2.32 -11.81
CA PHE A 122 14.13 -0.86 -11.72
C PHE A 122 15.60 -0.48 -11.49
N SER A 123 16.54 -1.44 -11.52
CA SER A 123 17.97 -1.21 -11.22
C SER A 123 18.25 -0.59 -9.83
N ARG A 124 17.35 -0.78 -8.86
CA ARG A 124 17.41 -0.28 -7.48
C ARG A 124 18.05 -1.27 -6.51
N LYS A 125 19.19 -1.85 -6.91
CA LYS A 125 19.90 -2.90 -6.14
C LYS A 125 20.33 -2.45 -4.74
N ASN A 126 20.48 -1.14 -4.52
CA ASN A 126 20.83 -0.54 -3.23
C ASN A 126 19.70 -0.62 -2.18
N GLU A 127 18.44 -0.81 -2.62
CA GLU A 127 17.28 -0.94 -1.73
C GLU A 127 17.01 -2.40 -1.33
N VAL A 128 17.52 -3.37 -2.10
CA VAL A 128 17.35 -4.82 -1.85
C VAL A 128 17.77 -5.24 -0.44
N PRO A 129 18.93 -4.79 0.11
CA PRO A 129 19.34 -5.18 1.46
C PRO A 129 18.33 -4.81 2.54
N LYS A 130 17.61 -3.68 2.38
CA LYS A 130 16.58 -3.25 3.34
C LYS A 130 15.39 -4.21 3.33
N VAL A 131 14.95 -4.63 2.14
CA VAL A 131 13.83 -5.58 2.00
C VAL A 131 14.22 -6.96 2.54
N GLN A 132 15.46 -7.41 2.29
CA GLN A 132 15.97 -8.67 2.84
C GLN A 132 16.05 -8.64 4.37
N GLU A 133 16.43 -7.51 4.98
CA GLU A 133 16.44 -7.37 6.43
C GLU A 133 15.04 -7.48 7.03
N LEU A 134 14.05 -6.86 6.39
CA LEU A 134 12.64 -6.98 6.78
C LEU A 134 12.14 -8.43 6.64
N ALA A 135 12.47 -9.11 5.54
CA ALA A 135 12.11 -10.51 5.34
C ALA A 135 12.69 -11.43 6.43
N ARG A 136 13.95 -11.19 6.84
CA ARG A 136 14.57 -11.92 7.96
C ARG A 136 13.84 -11.69 9.28
N SER A 137 13.39 -10.46 9.53
CA SER A 137 12.67 -10.12 10.78
C SER A 137 11.34 -10.86 10.92
N VAL A 138 10.77 -11.33 9.81
CA VAL A 138 9.53 -12.11 9.77
C VAL A 138 9.79 -13.61 9.53
N GLY A 139 11.03 -14.08 9.68
CA GLY A 139 11.37 -15.50 9.61
C GLY A 139 11.61 -16.05 8.21
N CYS A 140 11.75 -15.20 7.19
CA CYS A 140 12.16 -15.64 5.86
C CYS A 140 13.70 -15.59 5.72
N THR A 141 14.35 -16.75 5.87
CA THR A 141 15.82 -16.89 5.79
C THR A 141 16.33 -17.27 4.40
N ASP A 142 15.47 -17.69 3.49
CA ASP A 142 15.88 -18.34 2.24
C ASP A 142 16.16 -17.33 1.10
N LEU A 143 15.83 -16.05 1.29
CA LEU A 143 16.02 -14.94 0.35
C LEU A 143 17.49 -14.45 0.20
N ILE A 144 18.47 -15.31 0.51
CA ILE A 144 19.89 -14.95 0.69
C ILE A 144 20.79 -15.40 -0.47
N ALA A 145 20.29 -16.19 -1.42
CA ALA A 145 21.11 -16.72 -2.52
C ALA A 145 21.37 -15.71 -3.65
#